data_AF-A0A7C1XAR3-F1
#
_entry.id   AF-A0A7C1XAR3-F1
#
_cell.length_a   1.000
_cell.length_b   1.000
_cell.length_c   1.000
_cell.angle_alpha   90.00
_cell.angle_beta   90.00
_cell.angle_gamma   90.00
#
_symmetry.space_group_name_H-M   'P 1'
#
loop_
_entity.id
_entity.type
_entity.pdbx_description
1 polymer ?
#
loop_
_entity_poly.entity_id
_entity_poly.type
_entity_poly.pdbx_seq_one_letter_code
_entity_poly.pdbx_strand_id
1 'polypeptide(L)'
;MNIRARKGFVAVIWVVFLLVTVSSQAWSAVQPWCKAEGDPNHPLSLEHMGLGPLLDRETRRDRGKMVRAVYAAYQRAQEEVMAARNEAPLAESEAFERILRRLLEGEVTALTPFRFKLAERGRVNKLVDDTYPGGELRFTCSDESPRELARTNPQKANIGYTAFLLQVLLSEQLEPLMKIYARRLDERSTSWEAYLKNGLPMWPWELVVNSWGEDYHDLAAGPPRWQWVVMRPSAGFEIYWPNRKDATLEASVAVEPIGFVRYTDVKTYRQWWGLSALVTLGSDDNGVGLGGLLRYNNYALGVVRRRDVDDSYVFLSFDLYEKVRETRVRAEEARARLEALKQKWAQYKQEGGD
;
A
#
# COMPACT_ATOMS: atom_id res chain seq x y z
N MET A 1 40.07 10.61 24.77
CA MET A 1 38.89 9.74 24.55
C MET A 1 39.33 8.29 24.31
N ASN A 2 38.78 7.31 25.03
CA ASN A 2 39.32 5.95 25.13
C ASN A 2 39.01 5.11 23.87
N ILE A 3 40.04 4.56 23.21
CA ILE A 3 39.94 3.73 21.98
C ILE A 3 38.97 2.55 22.15
N ARG A 4 38.74 2.09 23.39
CA ARG A 4 37.76 1.04 23.70
C ARG A 4 36.32 1.44 23.42
N ALA A 5 35.94 2.71 23.60
CA ALA A 5 34.57 3.19 23.35
C ALA A 5 34.22 3.22 21.85
N ARG A 6 35.21 3.55 20.99
CA ARG A 6 35.03 3.52 19.52
C ARG A 6 34.84 2.11 18.98
N LYS A 7 35.54 1.11 19.55
CA LYS A 7 35.42 -0.30 19.11
C LYS A 7 34.06 -0.90 19.48
N GLY A 8 33.49 -0.54 20.63
CA GLY A 8 32.16 -1.00 21.05
C GLY A 8 31.04 -0.49 20.13
N PHE A 9 31.09 0.78 19.73
CA PHE A 9 30.08 1.38 18.87
C PHE A 9 30.07 0.79 17.44
N VAL A 10 31.26 0.55 16.86
CA VAL A 10 31.38 -0.07 15.54
C VAL A 10 30.92 -1.53 15.53
N ALA A 11 31.16 -2.27 16.62
CA ALA A 11 30.69 -3.65 16.74
C ALA A 11 29.16 -3.76 16.79
N VAL A 12 28.48 -2.83 17.46
CA VAL A 12 27.01 -2.80 17.53
C VAL A 12 26.39 -2.52 16.16
N ILE A 13 26.97 -1.61 15.37
CA ILE A 13 26.50 -1.30 14.01
C ILE A 13 26.62 -2.54 13.08
N TRP A 14 27.71 -3.30 13.19
CA TRP A 14 27.91 -4.51 12.38
C TRP A 14 26.95 -5.65 12.73
N VAL A 15 26.63 -5.84 14.01
CA VAL A 15 25.68 -6.86 14.46
C VAL A 15 24.26 -6.55 13.98
N VAL A 16 23.85 -5.28 14.01
CA VAL A 16 22.55 -4.83 13.48
C VAL A 16 22.48 -5.01 11.96
N PHE A 17 23.57 -4.71 11.23
CA PHE A 17 23.63 -4.88 9.78
C PHE A 17 23.53 -6.35 9.34
N LEU A 18 24.17 -7.27 10.08
CA LEU A 18 24.09 -8.72 9.86
C LEU A 18 22.71 -9.30 10.17
N LEU A 19 22.03 -8.82 11.21
CA LEU A 19 20.68 -9.26 11.56
C LEU A 19 19.62 -8.83 10.54
N VAL A 20 19.79 -7.66 9.91
CA VAL A 20 18.89 -7.13 8.87
C VAL A 20 19.09 -7.83 7.52
N THR A 21 20.30 -8.28 7.20
CA THR A 21 20.54 -9.02 5.95
C THR A 21 19.99 -10.45 6.00
N VAL A 22 20.04 -11.10 7.17
CA VAL A 22 19.51 -12.47 7.36
C VAL A 22 17.97 -12.52 7.35
N SER A 23 17.26 -11.48 7.80
CA SER A 23 15.79 -11.46 7.79
C SER A 23 15.17 -11.25 6.41
N SER A 24 15.91 -10.68 5.44
CA SER A 24 15.42 -10.46 4.07
C SER A 24 15.40 -11.74 3.20
N GLN A 25 16.16 -12.78 3.57
CA GLN A 25 16.16 -14.07 2.87
C GLN A 25 15.06 -15.03 3.34
N ALA A 26 14.31 -14.70 4.39
CA ALA A 26 13.27 -15.57 4.95
C ALA A 26 11.90 -15.47 4.24
N TRP A 27 11.73 -14.53 3.31
CA TRP A 27 10.47 -14.33 2.58
C TRP A 27 10.27 -15.21 1.34
N SER A 28 11.23 -16.11 1.04
CA SER A 28 11.10 -17.11 -0.04
C SER A 28 10.35 -18.39 0.37
N ALA A 29 9.84 -18.48 1.61
CA ALA A 29 9.23 -19.70 2.16
C ALA A 29 7.71 -19.84 1.94
N VAL A 30 7.06 -18.92 1.21
CA VAL A 30 5.61 -19.03 0.86
C VAL A 30 5.40 -19.79 -0.47
N GLN A 31 6.48 -20.14 -1.19
CA GLN A 31 6.43 -20.96 -2.41
C GLN A 31 6.08 -22.47 -2.29
N PRO A 32 6.03 -23.16 -1.13
CA PRO A 32 5.80 -24.61 -1.13
C PRO A 32 4.41 -25.06 -1.62
N TRP A 33 3.39 -24.20 -1.54
CA TRP A 33 2.03 -24.59 -1.96
C TRP A 33 1.90 -24.79 -3.46
N CYS A 34 2.59 -23.98 -4.27
CA CYS A 34 2.52 -24.08 -5.73
C CYS A 34 3.32 -25.26 -6.31
N LYS A 35 4.16 -25.93 -5.51
CA LYS A 35 4.91 -27.13 -5.94
C LYS A 35 4.19 -28.44 -5.64
N ALA A 36 3.22 -28.45 -4.73
CA ALA A 36 2.49 -29.67 -4.34
C ALA A 36 1.44 -30.12 -5.37
N GLU A 37 0.95 -29.20 -6.22
CA GLU A 37 -0.12 -29.49 -7.18
C GLU A 37 0.38 -30.21 -8.45
N GLY A 38 1.70 -30.27 -8.66
CA GLY A 38 2.34 -30.86 -9.85
C GLY A 38 3.21 -32.09 -9.61
N ASP A 39 3.35 -32.57 -8.37
CA ASP A 39 4.12 -33.78 -8.05
C ASP A 39 3.19 -34.88 -7.49
N PRO A 40 2.89 -35.94 -8.26
CA PRO A 40 2.00 -37.02 -7.84
C PRO A 40 2.57 -37.87 -6.69
N ASN A 41 3.88 -37.78 -6.40
CA ASN A 41 4.53 -38.43 -5.25
C ASN A 41 4.65 -37.53 -4.02
N HIS A 42 4.11 -36.30 -4.09
CA HIS A 42 4.08 -35.41 -2.95
C HIS A 42 3.05 -35.93 -1.92
N PRO A 43 3.36 -35.95 -0.61
CA PRO A 43 2.47 -36.48 0.43
C PRO A 43 1.15 -35.70 0.61
N LEU A 44 0.92 -34.67 -0.21
CA LEU A 44 -0.29 -33.85 -0.26
C LEU A 44 -0.99 -33.86 -1.63
N SER A 45 -0.63 -34.78 -2.55
CA SER A 45 -1.31 -34.91 -3.84
C SER A 45 -2.62 -35.71 -3.72
N LEU A 46 -3.61 -35.40 -4.56
CA LEU A 46 -4.94 -36.04 -4.56
C LEU A 46 -4.90 -37.55 -4.88
N GLU A 47 -3.85 -38.00 -5.58
CA GLU A 47 -3.64 -39.40 -5.93
C GLU A 47 -2.98 -40.20 -4.80
N HIS A 48 -2.01 -39.59 -4.07
CA HIS A 48 -1.43 -40.20 -2.85
C HIS A 48 -2.45 -40.29 -1.70
N MET A 49 -3.47 -39.42 -1.70
CA MET A 49 -4.60 -39.50 -0.77
C MET A 49 -5.67 -40.53 -1.18
N GLY A 50 -5.55 -41.16 -2.36
CA GLY A 50 -6.47 -42.22 -2.81
C GLY A 50 -7.91 -41.78 -3.09
N LEU A 51 -8.16 -40.47 -3.25
CA LEU A 51 -9.52 -39.90 -3.35
C LEU A 51 -10.05 -39.80 -4.79
N GLY A 52 -9.24 -40.14 -5.79
CA GLY A 52 -9.60 -40.10 -7.22
C GLY A 52 -10.81 -40.95 -7.66
N PRO A 53 -11.11 -42.11 -7.05
CA PRO A 53 -12.26 -42.94 -7.47
C PRO A 53 -13.51 -42.90 -6.55
N LEU A 54 -13.51 -42.16 -5.43
CA LEU A 54 -14.39 -42.40 -4.27
C LEU A 54 -15.42 -41.31 -3.91
N LEU A 55 -16.08 -40.66 -4.87
CA LEU A 55 -17.25 -39.83 -4.53
C LEU A 55 -18.53 -40.69 -4.46
N ASP A 56 -18.62 -41.42 -3.34
CA ASP A 56 -19.66 -42.32 -2.81
C ASP A 56 -20.87 -41.56 -2.18
N ARG A 57 -21.94 -42.27 -1.79
CA ARG A 57 -23.16 -41.82 -1.07
C ARG A 57 -22.93 -40.80 0.06
N GLU A 58 -21.76 -40.74 0.69
CA GLU A 58 -21.40 -39.70 1.67
C GLU A 58 -21.39 -38.27 1.09
N THR A 59 -21.16 -38.11 -0.22
CA THR A 59 -21.24 -36.82 -0.91
C THR A 59 -22.67 -36.23 -0.88
N ARG A 60 -23.71 -37.03 -0.59
CA ARG A 60 -25.08 -36.53 -0.33
C ARG A 60 -25.24 -35.90 1.06
N ARG A 61 -24.48 -36.37 2.06
CA ARG A 61 -24.49 -35.83 3.43
C ARG A 61 -23.64 -34.56 3.53
N ASP A 62 -22.56 -34.49 2.75
CA ASP A 62 -21.75 -33.28 2.61
C ASP A 62 -22.40 -32.21 1.72
N ARG A 63 -23.38 -32.55 0.87
CA ARG A 63 -24.27 -31.55 0.25
C ARG A 63 -25.00 -30.70 1.29
N GLY A 64 -25.44 -31.29 2.40
CA GLY A 64 -26.07 -30.55 3.49
C GLY A 64 -25.09 -29.70 4.31
N LYS A 65 -23.79 -30.05 4.35
CA LYS A 65 -22.75 -29.22 4.97
C LYS A 65 -22.27 -28.12 4.03
N MET A 66 -22.16 -28.41 2.74
CA MET A 66 -21.82 -27.46 1.69
C MET A 66 -22.94 -26.44 1.50
N VAL A 67 -24.22 -26.86 1.50
CA VAL A 67 -25.36 -25.92 1.51
C VAL A 67 -25.37 -25.09 2.78
N ARG A 68 -25.07 -25.67 3.96
CA ARG A 68 -24.92 -24.89 5.20
C ARG A 68 -23.72 -23.96 5.20
N ALA A 69 -22.61 -24.34 4.58
CA ALA A 69 -21.41 -23.52 4.45
C ALA A 69 -21.63 -22.37 3.46
N VAL A 70 -22.32 -22.63 2.34
CA VAL A 70 -22.75 -21.60 1.39
C VAL A 70 -23.77 -20.68 2.02
N TYR A 71 -24.72 -21.21 2.80
CA TYR A 71 -25.70 -20.40 3.52
C TYR A 71 -25.06 -19.58 4.65
N ALA A 72 -24.08 -20.12 5.37
CA ALA A 72 -23.31 -19.40 6.38
C ALA A 72 -22.39 -18.34 5.77
N ALA A 73 -21.77 -18.62 4.61
CA ALA A 73 -21.00 -17.65 3.84
C ALA A 73 -21.91 -16.54 3.29
N TYR A 74 -23.12 -16.90 2.84
CA TYR A 74 -24.15 -15.95 2.42
C TYR A 74 -24.66 -15.10 3.59
N GLN A 75 -24.87 -15.68 4.77
CA GLN A 75 -25.25 -14.92 5.97
C GLN A 75 -24.15 -13.97 6.44
N ARG A 76 -22.88 -14.40 6.42
CA ARG A 76 -21.74 -13.49 6.71
C ARG A 76 -21.61 -12.38 5.68
N ALA A 77 -21.76 -12.70 4.40
CA ALA A 77 -21.77 -11.69 3.34
C ALA A 77 -22.97 -10.73 3.52
N GLN A 78 -24.14 -11.22 3.96
CA GLN A 78 -25.26 -10.38 4.33
C GLN A 78 -24.95 -9.50 5.54
N GLU A 79 -24.31 -10.02 6.60
CA GLU A 79 -23.92 -9.25 7.78
C GLU A 79 -22.90 -8.16 7.42
N GLU A 80 -21.92 -8.46 6.57
CA GLU A 80 -20.95 -7.49 6.06
C GLU A 80 -21.59 -6.43 5.16
N VAL A 81 -22.52 -6.83 4.29
CA VAL A 81 -23.30 -5.91 3.45
C VAL A 81 -24.26 -5.07 4.30
N MET A 82 -24.82 -5.61 5.39
CA MET A 82 -25.68 -4.88 6.33
C MET A 82 -24.88 -3.97 7.27
N ALA A 83 -23.63 -4.33 7.58
CA ALA A 83 -22.69 -3.43 8.24
C ALA A 83 -22.31 -2.26 7.31
N ALA A 84 -22.06 -2.54 6.03
CA ALA A 84 -21.83 -1.53 5.00
C ALA A 84 -23.10 -0.68 4.69
N ARG A 85 -24.30 -1.25 4.85
CA ARG A 85 -25.60 -0.55 4.75
C ARG A 85 -25.75 0.58 5.76
N ASN A 86 -25.16 0.45 6.95
CA ASN A 86 -25.18 1.52 7.96
C ASN A 86 -24.29 2.71 7.58
N GLU A 87 -23.43 2.57 6.57
CA GLU A 87 -22.55 3.61 6.04
C GLU A 87 -23.00 4.17 4.68
N ALA A 88 -23.95 3.53 4.00
CA ALA A 88 -24.43 3.91 2.67
C ALA A 88 -25.72 4.76 2.73
N PRO A 89 -25.98 5.64 1.73
CA PRO A 89 -27.20 6.45 1.70
C PRO A 89 -28.47 5.58 1.67
N LEU A 90 -29.41 5.81 2.61
CA LEU A 90 -30.61 4.98 2.85
C LEU A 90 -31.40 4.59 1.58
N ALA A 91 -31.47 5.48 0.59
CA ALA A 91 -32.27 5.31 -0.63
C ALA A 91 -31.84 4.12 -1.51
N GLU A 92 -30.55 3.77 -1.53
CA GLU A 92 -30.04 2.65 -2.34
C GLU A 92 -30.25 1.29 -1.62
N SER A 93 -30.27 1.30 -0.28
CA SER A 93 -30.53 0.08 0.51
C SER A 93 -31.98 -0.40 0.43
N GLU A 94 -32.95 0.52 0.32
CA GLU A 94 -34.37 0.18 0.18
C GLU A 94 -34.71 -0.43 -1.18
N ALA A 95 -34.02 -0.01 -2.25
CA ALA A 95 -34.21 -0.59 -3.58
C ALA A 95 -33.70 -2.04 -3.61
N PHE A 96 -32.57 -2.30 -2.96
CA PHE A 96 -31.97 -3.63 -2.83
C PHE A 96 -32.82 -4.58 -1.99
N GLU A 97 -33.29 -4.16 -0.81
CA GLU A 97 -34.18 -4.98 0.04
C GLU A 97 -35.47 -5.36 -0.68
N ARG A 98 -36.02 -4.45 -1.49
CA ARG A 98 -37.25 -4.68 -2.27
C ARG A 98 -37.05 -5.73 -3.37
N ILE A 99 -35.88 -5.73 -4.03
CA ILE A 99 -35.54 -6.69 -5.08
C ILE A 99 -35.26 -8.07 -4.47
N LEU A 100 -34.48 -8.12 -3.40
CA LEU A 100 -34.17 -9.37 -2.67
C LEU A 100 -35.40 -10.00 -2.04
N ARG A 101 -36.27 -9.21 -1.41
CA ARG A 101 -37.51 -9.70 -0.81
C ARG A 101 -38.43 -10.30 -1.88
N ARG A 102 -38.61 -9.63 -3.03
CA ARG A 102 -39.39 -10.17 -4.16
C ARG A 102 -38.81 -11.48 -4.72
N LEU A 103 -37.48 -11.58 -4.83
CA LEU A 103 -36.78 -12.79 -5.27
C LEU A 103 -36.92 -13.96 -4.27
N LEU A 104 -36.81 -13.68 -2.97
CA LEU A 104 -36.85 -14.69 -1.91
C LEU A 104 -38.28 -15.16 -1.58
N GLU A 105 -39.28 -14.29 -1.72
CA GLU A 105 -40.69 -14.63 -1.46
C GLU A 105 -41.35 -15.39 -2.63
N GLY A 106 -40.61 -15.69 -3.70
CA GLY A 106 -41.14 -16.45 -4.84
C GLY A 106 -42.20 -15.70 -5.66
N GLU A 107 -42.41 -14.41 -5.38
CA GLU A 107 -43.32 -13.54 -6.13
C GLU A 107 -42.83 -13.28 -7.57
N VAL A 108 -41.58 -13.64 -7.88
CA VAL A 108 -41.05 -13.71 -9.25
C VAL A 108 -41.46 -15.02 -9.94
N THR A 109 -42.69 -15.48 -9.73
CA THR A 109 -43.34 -16.48 -10.59
C THR A 109 -44.01 -15.83 -11.81
N ALA A 110 -44.06 -14.50 -11.85
CA ALA A 110 -44.64 -13.72 -12.94
C ALA A 110 -43.68 -12.68 -13.55
N LEU A 111 -42.37 -12.91 -13.54
CA LEU A 111 -41.59 -12.42 -14.67
C LEU A 111 -41.99 -13.30 -15.86
N THR A 112 -43.02 -12.86 -16.57
CA THR A 112 -43.16 -13.05 -18.02
C THR A 112 -41.75 -13.11 -18.58
N PRO A 113 -41.39 -14.16 -19.35
CA PRO A 113 -40.02 -14.32 -19.81
C PRO A 113 -39.62 -12.98 -20.41
N PHE A 114 -38.63 -12.32 -19.79
CA PHE A 114 -37.94 -11.24 -20.46
C PHE A 114 -37.63 -11.84 -21.83
N ARG A 115 -38.30 -11.37 -22.87
CA ARG A 115 -37.94 -11.68 -24.25
C ARG A 115 -36.60 -11.01 -24.40
N PHE A 116 -35.55 -11.68 -23.96
CA PHE A 116 -34.22 -11.49 -24.46
C PHE A 116 -34.36 -11.70 -25.97
N LYS A 117 -34.50 -10.58 -26.69
CA LYS A 117 -34.35 -10.61 -28.14
C LYS A 117 -32.97 -11.23 -28.37
N LEU A 118 -32.89 -12.23 -29.23
CA LEU A 118 -31.61 -12.86 -29.64
C LEU A 118 -30.52 -11.83 -29.97
N ALA A 119 -30.88 -10.58 -30.28
CA ALA A 119 -29.98 -9.43 -30.43
C ALA A 119 -29.02 -9.20 -29.25
N GLU A 120 -29.42 -9.47 -28.00
CA GLU A 120 -28.53 -9.28 -26.83
C GLU A 120 -27.58 -10.46 -26.59
N ARG A 121 -27.92 -11.67 -27.07
CA ARG A 121 -27.01 -12.82 -27.11
C ARG A 121 -25.76 -12.51 -27.95
N GLY A 122 -25.95 -11.81 -29.08
CA GLY A 122 -24.86 -11.34 -29.92
C GLY A 122 -23.94 -10.35 -29.20
N ARG A 123 -24.50 -9.47 -28.34
CA ARG A 123 -23.70 -8.52 -27.54
C ARG A 123 -22.90 -9.19 -26.44
N VAL A 124 -23.48 -10.15 -25.73
CA VAL A 124 -22.78 -10.88 -24.65
C VAL A 124 -21.68 -11.79 -25.23
N ASN A 125 -21.98 -12.54 -26.29
CA ASN A 125 -20.95 -13.37 -26.95
C ASN A 125 -19.83 -12.51 -27.54
N LYS A 126 -20.16 -11.37 -28.15
CA LYS A 126 -19.16 -10.42 -28.63
C LYS A 126 -18.30 -9.85 -27.49
N LEU A 127 -18.91 -9.50 -26.35
CA LEU A 127 -18.17 -9.02 -25.18
C LEU A 127 -17.21 -10.10 -24.65
N VAL A 128 -17.62 -11.36 -24.64
CA VAL A 128 -16.77 -12.50 -24.24
C VAL A 128 -15.64 -12.73 -25.25
N ASP A 129 -15.94 -12.72 -26.56
CA ASP A 129 -14.94 -12.89 -27.61
C ASP A 129 -13.92 -11.72 -27.63
N ASP A 130 -14.38 -10.49 -27.38
CA ASP A 130 -13.54 -9.28 -27.33
C ASP A 130 -12.66 -9.26 -26.06
N THR A 131 -13.13 -9.83 -24.95
CA THR A 131 -12.40 -9.83 -23.66
C THR A 131 -11.47 -11.04 -23.52
N TYR A 132 -11.81 -12.17 -24.13
CA TYR A 132 -11.05 -13.43 -24.06
C TYR A 132 -10.90 -14.07 -25.46
N PRO A 133 -10.12 -13.45 -26.37
CA PRO A 133 -9.93 -13.97 -27.72
C PRO A 133 -9.26 -15.35 -27.66
N GLY A 134 -10.03 -16.40 -28.00
CA GLY A 134 -9.58 -17.79 -28.00
C GLY A 134 -9.99 -18.62 -26.76
N GLY A 135 -10.73 -18.06 -25.81
CA GLY A 135 -11.29 -18.82 -24.69
C GLY A 135 -12.49 -19.65 -25.10
N GLU A 136 -12.47 -20.96 -24.89
CA GLU A 136 -13.59 -21.89 -25.09
C GLU A 136 -14.75 -21.70 -24.07
N LEU A 137 -14.83 -20.55 -23.41
CA LEU A 137 -15.98 -20.16 -22.59
C LEU A 137 -17.13 -19.69 -23.49
N ARG A 138 -17.56 -20.56 -24.41
CA ARG A 138 -18.87 -20.42 -25.03
C ARG A 138 -19.86 -20.98 -24.03
N PHE A 139 -20.80 -20.15 -23.58
CA PHE A 139 -22.01 -20.66 -22.94
C PHE A 139 -22.76 -21.51 -23.96
N THR A 140 -22.41 -22.78 -24.04
CA THR A 140 -23.25 -23.82 -24.64
C THR A 140 -24.38 -24.08 -23.65
N CYS A 141 -25.26 -23.09 -23.49
CA CYS A 141 -26.65 -23.44 -23.28
C CYS A 141 -26.97 -24.34 -24.47
N SER A 142 -27.24 -25.63 -24.22
CA SER A 142 -27.82 -26.51 -25.23
C SER A 142 -28.90 -25.74 -25.99
N ASP A 143 -29.05 -25.98 -27.29
CA ASP A 143 -30.09 -25.32 -28.09
C ASP A 143 -31.52 -25.56 -27.54
N GLU A 144 -31.67 -26.50 -26.60
CA GLU A 144 -32.82 -26.59 -25.71
C GLU A 144 -33.00 -25.26 -24.97
N SER A 145 -34.08 -24.57 -25.30
CA SER A 145 -34.49 -23.38 -24.57
C SER A 145 -34.54 -23.70 -23.06
N PRO A 146 -34.29 -22.73 -22.16
CA PRO A 146 -34.44 -22.95 -20.71
C PRO A 146 -35.80 -23.55 -20.32
N ARG A 147 -36.82 -23.39 -21.18
CA ARG A 147 -38.14 -24.05 -21.09
C ARG A 147 -38.11 -25.54 -21.39
N GLU A 148 -37.34 -26.01 -22.36
CA GLU A 148 -37.14 -27.43 -22.66
C GLU A 148 -36.28 -28.10 -21.59
N LEU A 149 -35.20 -27.45 -21.15
CA LEU A 149 -34.36 -27.94 -20.06
C LEU A 149 -35.14 -28.06 -18.74
N ALA A 150 -36.07 -27.12 -18.48
CA ALA A 150 -36.96 -27.17 -17.32
C ALA A 150 -38.00 -28.30 -17.41
N ARG A 151 -38.39 -28.72 -18.63
CA ARG A 151 -39.28 -29.87 -18.85
C ARG A 151 -38.56 -31.20 -18.70
N THR A 152 -37.34 -31.31 -19.22
CA THR A 152 -36.58 -32.57 -19.24
C THR A 152 -35.79 -32.80 -17.95
N ASN A 153 -35.31 -31.73 -17.30
CA ASN A 153 -34.56 -31.82 -16.06
C ASN A 153 -34.67 -30.53 -15.22
N PRO A 154 -35.77 -30.34 -14.47
CA PRO A 154 -36.04 -29.10 -13.71
C PRO A 154 -34.94 -28.75 -12.70
N GLN A 155 -34.17 -29.72 -12.23
CA GLN A 155 -33.02 -29.47 -11.35
C GLN A 155 -31.85 -28.80 -12.09
N LYS A 156 -31.56 -29.20 -13.34
CA LYS A 156 -30.53 -28.56 -14.16
C LYS A 156 -30.94 -27.15 -14.60
N ALA A 157 -32.22 -26.96 -14.92
CA ALA A 157 -32.75 -25.64 -15.27
C ALA A 157 -32.65 -24.65 -14.11
N ASN A 158 -32.97 -25.08 -12.87
CA ASN A 158 -32.80 -24.24 -11.69
C ASN A 158 -31.33 -23.86 -11.45
N ILE A 159 -30.38 -24.79 -11.57
CA ILE A 159 -28.95 -24.48 -11.41
C ILE A 159 -28.46 -23.49 -12.48
N GLY A 160 -28.88 -23.66 -13.74
CA GLY A 160 -28.52 -22.75 -14.83
C GLY A 160 -29.10 -21.34 -14.64
N TYR A 161 -30.35 -21.24 -14.21
CA TYR A 161 -31.01 -19.95 -13.94
C TYR A 161 -30.39 -19.26 -12.72
N THR A 162 -30.07 -20.01 -11.67
CA THR A 162 -29.36 -19.49 -10.50
C THR A 162 -27.96 -19.01 -10.88
N ALA A 163 -27.19 -19.78 -11.65
CA ALA A 163 -25.85 -19.36 -12.08
C ALA A 163 -25.88 -18.09 -12.94
N PHE A 164 -26.83 -18.00 -13.87
CA PHE A 164 -27.03 -16.81 -14.70
C PHE A 164 -27.46 -15.59 -13.87
N LEU A 165 -28.44 -15.73 -12.97
CA LEU A 165 -28.85 -14.65 -12.07
C LEU A 165 -27.70 -14.22 -11.15
N LEU A 166 -26.91 -15.18 -10.64
CA LEU A 166 -25.73 -14.88 -9.83
C LEU A 166 -24.70 -14.09 -10.65
N GLN A 167 -24.46 -14.48 -11.90
CA GLN A 167 -23.54 -13.77 -12.79
C GLN A 167 -24.03 -12.36 -13.12
N VAL A 168 -25.31 -12.18 -13.40
CA VAL A 168 -25.90 -10.84 -13.67
C VAL A 168 -25.83 -9.98 -12.40
N LEU A 169 -26.25 -10.51 -11.25
CA LEU A 169 -26.18 -9.82 -9.95
C LEU A 169 -24.73 -9.46 -9.60
N LEU A 170 -23.79 -10.39 -9.80
CA LEU A 170 -22.37 -10.12 -9.63
C LEU A 170 -21.93 -9.04 -10.62
N SER A 171 -22.25 -9.11 -11.91
CA SER A 171 -21.79 -8.11 -12.89
C SER A 171 -22.36 -6.71 -12.64
N GLU A 172 -23.64 -6.57 -12.31
CA GLU A 172 -24.29 -5.27 -12.08
C GLU A 172 -23.90 -4.64 -10.73
N GLN A 173 -23.65 -5.45 -9.69
CA GLN A 173 -23.27 -4.96 -8.35
C GLN A 173 -21.76 -4.84 -8.18
N LEU A 174 -20.97 -5.68 -8.84
CA LEU A 174 -19.50 -5.69 -8.70
C LEU A 174 -18.89 -4.47 -9.40
N GLU A 175 -19.45 -3.97 -10.51
CA GLU A 175 -18.93 -2.77 -11.16
C GLU A 175 -18.93 -1.52 -10.25
N PRO A 176 -20.05 -1.10 -9.62
CA PRO A 176 -20.05 0.05 -8.73
C PRO A 176 -19.16 -0.18 -7.50
N LEU A 177 -19.15 -1.40 -6.94
CA LEU A 177 -18.24 -1.74 -5.85
C LEU A 177 -16.78 -1.62 -6.26
N MET A 178 -16.39 -2.18 -7.42
CA MET A 178 -15.03 -2.05 -7.97
C MET A 178 -14.64 -0.59 -8.20
N LYS A 179 -15.56 0.26 -8.67
CA LYS A 179 -15.30 1.70 -8.81
C LYS A 179 -15.04 2.37 -7.45
N ILE A 180 -15.83 2.05 -6.42
CA ILE A 180 -15.62 2.56 -5.06
C ILE A 180 -14.28 2.07 -4.50
N TYR A 181 -13.96 0.78 -4.66
CA TYR A 181 -12.68 0.22 -4.25
C TYR A 181 -11.50 0.83 -4.99
N ALA A 182 -11.59 0.97 -6.31
CA ALA A 182 -10.55 1.60 -7.13
C ALA A 182 -10.31 3.05 -6.69
N ARG A 183 -11.36 3.83 -6.43
CA ARG A 183 -11.24 5.19 -5.91
C ARG A 183 -10.58 5.23 -4.52
N ARG A 184 -10.98 4.35 -3.61
CA ARG A 184 -10.36 4.26 -2.27
C ARG A 184 -8.89 3.85 -2.35
N LEU A 185 -8.55 2.93 -3.25
CA LEU A 185 -7.16 2.53 -3.50
C LEU A 185 -6.34 3.69 -4.08
N ASP A 186 -6.90 4.46 -5.01
CA ASP A 186 -6.26 5.64 -5.60
C ASP A 186 -6.02 6.75 -4.56
N GLU A 187 -7.02 7.05 -3.72
CA GLU A 187 -6.90 8.01 -2.63
C GLU A 187 -5.83 7.59 -1.60
N ARG A 188 -5.75 6.28 -1.28
CA ARG A 188 -4.71 5.73 -0.40
C ARG A 188 -3.33 5.77 -1.03
N SER A 189 -3.21 5.37 -2.29
CA SER A 189 -1.96 5.41 -3.05
C SER A 189 -1.41 6.84 -3.08
N THR A 190 -2.27 7.81 -3.39
CA THR A 190 -1.93 9.24 -3.39
C THR A 190 -1.48 9.72 -2.01
N SER A 191 -2.14 9.26 -0.93
CA SER A 191 -1.77 9.63 0.44
C SER A 191 -0.41 9.06 0.84
N TRP A 192 -0.13 7.79 0.51
CA TRP A 192 1.19 7.17 0.73
C TRP A 192 2.29 7.82 -0.10
N GLU A 193 2.00 8.18 -1.35
CA GLU A 193 2.94 8.91 -2.19
C GLU A 193 3.24 10.30 -1.61
N ALA A 194 2.22 11.02 -1.11
CA ALA A 194 2.40 12.29 -0.43
C ALA A 194 3.23 12.16 0.86
N TYR A 195 2.97 11.12 1.66
CA TYR A 195 3.76 10.81 2.86
C TYR A 195 5.23 10.54 2.53
N LEU A 196 5.51 9.70 1.52
CA LEU A 196 6.88 9.36 1.12
C LEU A 196 7.61 10.53 0.45
N LYS A 197 6.90 11.41 -0.26
CA LYS A 197 7.50 12.56 -0.97
C LYS A 197 7.72 13.78 -0.09
N ASN A 198 6.76 14.09 0.79
CA ASN A 198 6.72 15.35 1.54
C ASN A 198 6.97 15.13 3.04
N GLY A 199 6.75 13.92 3.53
CA GLY A 199 7.03 13.56 4.91
C GLY A 199 8.52 13.48 5.20
N LEU A 200 8.85 13.49 6.48
CA LEU A 200 10.21 13.37 6.96
C LEU A 200 10.87 12.05 6.55
N PRO A 201 11.97 12.06 5.77
CA PRO A 201 12.63 10.84 5.36
C PRO A 201 13.04 9.97 6.56
N MET A 202 12.80 8.66 6.45
CA MET A 202 13.14 7.69 7.48
C MET A 202 14.44 6.97 7.17
N TRP A 203 15.25 6.77 8.21
CA TRP A 203 16.37 5.85 8.17
C TRP A 203 15.88 4.40 8.24
N PRO A 204 16.65 3.41 7.75
CA PRO A 204 16.24 2.00 7.77
C PRO A 204 15.83 1.48 9.16
N TRP A 205 16.53 1.89 10.22
CA TRP A 205 16.18 1.51 11.58
C TRP A 205 14.96 2.27 12.11
N GLU A 206 14.71 3.50 11.65
CA GLU A 206 13.48 4.21 11.98
C GLU A 206 12.28 3.53 11.33
N LEU A 207 12.41 3.03 10.09
CA LEU A 207 11.37 2.23 9.44
C LEU A 207 11.01 1.00 10.30
N VAL A 208 12.01 0.29 10.83
CA VAL A 208 11.78 -0.87 11.71
C VAL A 208 11.03 -0.46 12.98
N VAL A 209 11.47 0.61 13.67
CA VAL A 209 10.79 1.08 14.89
C VAL A 209 9.36 1.54 14.62
N ASN A 210 9.16 2.29 13.54
CA ASN A 210 7.85 2.79 13.18
C ASN A 210 6.91 1.67 12.71
N SER A 211 7.43 0.63 12.06
CA SER A 211 6.65 -0.53 11.62
C SER A 211 6.03 -1.34 12.75
N TRP A 212 6.51 -1.19 13.99
CA TRP A 212 5.93 -1.84 15.17
C TRP A 212 4.63 -1.18 15.66
N GLY A 213 4.29 0.02 15.17
CA GLY A 213 3.01 0.66 15.49
C GLY A 213 1.86 0.05 14.69
N GLU A 214 0.70 -0.14 15.33
CA GLU A 214 -0.51 -0.69 14.70
C GLU A 214 -0.92 0.07 13.42
N ASP A 215 -0.68 1.38 13.40
CA ASP A 215 -0.97 2.27 12.25
C ASP A 215 -0.22 1.87 10.96
N TYR A 216 0.87 1.10 11.03
CA TYR A 216 1.63 0.67 9.84
C TYR A 216 1.17 -0.66 9.26
N HIS A 217 0.46 -1.49 10.04
CA HIS A 217 -0.02 -2.79 9.58
C HIS A 217 -1.34 -2.66 8.82
N ASP A 218 -2.12 -1.63 9.11
CA ASP A 218 -3.35 -1.35 8.40
C ASP A 218 -3.11 -0.39 7.24
N LEU A 219 -2.70 -0.94 6.07
CA LEU A 219 -2.64 -0.17 4.82
C LEU A 219 -3.99 0.49 4.49
N ALA A 220 -5.10 0.00 5.06
CA ALA A 220 -6.42 0.57 4.89
C ALA A 220 -6.63 1.87 5.70
N ALA A 221 -5.93 2.03 6.82
CA ALA A 221 -5.98 3.24 7.65
C ALA A 221 -5.23 4.44 7.02
N GLY A 222 -4.37 4.17 6.03
CA GLY A 222 -3.54 5.18 5.37
C GLY A 222 -2.19 5.37 6.07
N PRO A 223 -1.38 6.35 5.65
CA PRO A 223 -0.09 6.61 6.27
C PRO A 223 -0.26 7.11 7.71
N PRO A 224 0.74 6.88 8.58
CA PRO A 224 0.67 7.24 9.98
C PRO A 224 0.66 8.76 10.18
N ARG A 225 -0.02 9.22 11.23
CA ARG A 225 -0.08 10.64 11.60
C ARG A 225 1.09 11.10 12.45
N TRP A 226 1.91 10.16 12.91
CA TRP A 226 3.06 10.38 13.76
C TRP A 226 4.19 9.44 13.38
N GLN A 227 5.42 9.82 13.70
CA GLN A 227 6.62 9.04 13.40
C GLN A 227 7.63 9.20 14.53
N TRP A 228 8.20 8.10 15.01
CA TRP A 228 9.35 8.12 15.90
C TRP A 228 10.63 8.41 15.11
N VAL A 229 11.46 9.28 15.70
CA VAL A 229 12.82 9.56 15.26
C VAL A 229 13.75 8.81 16.19
N VAL A 230 14.66 8.01 15.63
CA VAL A 230 15.56 7.17 16.43
C VAL A 230 16.94 7.24 15.82
N MET A 231 17.94 7.59 16.62
CA MET A 231 19.35 7.64 16.23
C MET A 231 19.61 8.34 14.88
N ARG A 232 18.89 9.43 14.62
CA ARG A 232 18.96 10.10 13.33
C ARG A 232 20.17 11.03 13.25
N PRO A 233 21.09 10.84 12.30
CA PRO A 233 22.14 11.81 12.06
C PRO A 233 21.56 13.06 11.39
N SER A 234 22.05 14.21 11.83
CA SER A 234 21.67 15.54 11.35
C SER A 234 22.95 16.37 11.18
N ALA A 235 22.96 17.26 10.19
CA ALA A 235 24.06 18.19 9.97
C ALA A 235 23.51 19.61 10.05
N GLY A 236 24.23 20.50 10.72
CA GLY A 236 23.78 21.86 10.93
C GLY A 236 24.92 22.80 11.27
N PHE A 237 24.53 23.95 11.80
CA PHE A 237 25.45 24.95 12.33
C PHE A 237 25.12 25.20 13.79
N GLU A 238 26.14 25.40 14.60
CA GLU A 238 26.01 25.86 15.97
C GLU A 238 26.45 27.32 16.06
N ILE A 239 25.68 28.11 16.81
CA ILE A 239 25.95 29.52 17.06
C ILE A 239 26.12 29.68 18.57
N TYR A 240 27.26 30.22 18.98
CA TYR A 240 27.48 30.66 20.35
C TYR A 240 26.58 31.87 20.67
N TRP A 241 25.61 31.68 21.56
CA TRP A 241 24.59 32.70 21.88
C TRP A 241 24.99 33.72 22.96
N PRO A 242 25.72 33.37 24.04
CA PRO A 242 25.95 34.27 25.17
C PRO A 242 26.70 35.56 24.82
N ASN A 243 27.58 35.55 23.81
CA ASN A 243 28.34 36.74 23.44
C ASN A 243 28.24 37.05 21.95
N ARG A 244 27.46 38.10 21.60
CA ARG A 244 27.31 38.57 20.20
C ARG A 244 28.63 38.92 19.53
N LYS A 245 29.63 39.38 20.29
CA LYS A 245 30.94 39.78 19.75
C LYS A 245 31.78 38.58 19.30
N ASP A 246 31.51 37.41 19.86
CA ASP A 246 32.25 36.17 19.61
C ASP A 246 31.33 35.10 18.97
N ALA A 247 30.26 35.52 18.29
CA ALA A 247 29.34 34.61 17.64
C ALA A 247 30.02 33.95 16.43
N THR A 248 30.69 32.82 16.67
CA THR A 248 31.23 31.95 15.63
C THR A 248 30.13 31.04 15.12
N LEU A 249 30.05 30.91 13.80
CA LEU A 249 29.19 29.93 13.13
C LEU A 249 30.04 28.70 12.83
N GLU A 250 29.80 27.62 13.55
CA GLU A 250 30.55 26.37 13.40
C GLU A 250 29.68 25.30 12.74
N ALA A 251 30.21 24.60 11.74
CA ALA A 251 29.53 23.44 11.20
C ALA A 251 29.57 22.29 12.23
N SER A 252 28.41 21.69 12.50
CA SER A 252 28.26 20.65 13.53
C SER A 252 27.53 19.43 12.99
N VAL A 253 27.94 18.26 13.47
CA VAL A 253 27.21 17.01 13.26
C VAL A 253 26.45 16.68 14.55
N ALA A 254 25.17 16.39 14.39
CA ALA A 254 24.28 16.04 15.47
C ALA A 254 23.69 14.65 15.28
N VAL A 255 23.25 14.06 16.37
CA VAL A 255 22.46 12.83 16.42
C VAL A 255 21.23 13.10 17.27
N GLU A 256 20.07 12.73 16.75
CA GLU A 256 18.80 12.72 17.49
C GLU A 256 18.56 11.29 18.00
N PRO A 257 18.95 10.95 19.25
CA PRO A 257 18.82 9.60 19.75
C PRO A 257 17.35 9.15 19.82
N ILE A 258 16.46 10.07 20.20
CA ILE A 258 15.02 9.85 20.28
C ILE A 258 14.28 11.15 19.95
N GLY A 259 13.17 11.04 19.25
CA GLY A 259 12.25 12.14 19.00
C GLY A 259 10.93 11.65 18.44
N PHE A 260 10.00 12.58 18.26
CA PHE A 260 8.71 12.30 17.65
C PHE A 260 8.37 13.40 16.66
N VAL A 261 7.62 13.04 15.62
CA VAL A 261 7.11 13.92 14.59
C VAL A 261 5.61 13.71 14.47
N ARG A 262 4.86 14.80 14.27
CA ARG A 262 3.42 14.79 14.04
C ARG A 262 3.09 15.54 12.75
N TYR A 263 2.34 14.88 11.88
CA TYR A 263 1.83 15.46 10.64
C TYR A 263 0.53 16.20 10.92
N THR A 264 0.50 17.49 10.59
CA THR A 264 -0.70 18.33 10.77
C THR A 264 -1.56 18.35 9.52
N ASP A 265 -0.95 18.20 8.34
CA ASP A 265 -1.64 18.01 7.08
C ASP A 265 -1.56 16.55 6.63
N VAL A 266 -2.61 15.78 6.90
CA VAL A 266 -2.72 14.36 6.52
C VAL A 266 -3.06 14.12 5.05
N LYS A 267 -3.40 15.16 4.27
CA LYS A 267 -3.66 15.00 2.83
C LYS A 267 -2.39 15.16 2.03
N THR A 268 -1.58 16.17 2.35
CA THR A 268 -0.36 16.47 1.58
C THR A 268 0.92 16.10 2.31
N TYR A 269 0.90 15.90 3.62
CA TYR A 269 2.07 15.66 4.46
C TYR A 269 3.16 16.74 4.39
N ARG A 270 2.86 17.92 3.82
CA ARG A 270 3.80 19.05 3.69
C ARG A 270 4.03 19.80 4.99
N GLN A 271 3.12 19.65 5.95
CA GLN A 271 3.18 20.34 7.23
C GLN A 271 3.29 19.34 8.37
N TRP A 272 4.37 19.46 9.12
CA TRP A 272 4.63 18.64 10.29
C TRP A 272 5.58 19.35 11.24
N TRP A 273 5.50 18.99 12.51
CA TRP A 273 6.42 19.44 13.54
C TRP A 273 6.96 18.25 14.31
N GLY A 274 8.12 18.41 14.93
CA GLY A 274 8.71 17.35 15.73
C GLY A 274 9.53 17.88 16.89
N LEU A 275 9.70 17.05 17.91
CA LEU A 275 10.56 17.31 19.05
C LEU A 275 11.50 16.12 19.22
N SER A 276 12.79 16.41 19.35
CA SER A 276 13.82 15.39 19.55
C SER A 276 14.76 15.78 20.67
N ALA A 277 15.32 14.79 21.36
CA ALA A 277 16.56 14.96 22.08
C ALA A 277 17.69 15.18 21.05
N LEU A 278 18.67 16.00 21.41
CA LEU A 278 19.77 16.39 20.52
C LEU A 278 21.10 16.09 21.20
N VAL A 279 21.98 15.41 20.49
CA VAL A 279 23.38 15.21 20.87
C VAL A 279 24.24 15.79 19.78
N THR A 280 25.14 16.71 20.09
CA THR A 280 26.02 17.30 19.08
C THR A 280 27.48 16.98 19.34
N LEU A 281 28.23 16.85 18.25
CA LEU A 281 29.67 16.62 18.25
C LEU A 281 30.31 17.87 17.65
N GLY A 282 30.88 18.72 18.50
CA GLY A 282 31.60 19.92 18.07
C GLY A 282 32.83 19.58 17.22
N SER A 283 33.21 20.48 16.30
CA SER A 283 34.44 20.38 15.50
C SER A 283 35.70 20.63 16.32
N ASP A 284 35.61 21.52 17.31
CA ASP A 284 36.70 21.90 18.19
C ASP A 284 36.50 21.24 19.56
N ASP A 285 37.57 21.06 20.35
CA ASP A 285 37.70 20.27 21.61
C ASP A 285 36.66 20.54 22.73
N ASN A 286 35.60 21.29 22.44
CA ASN A 286 34.45 21.68 23.25
C ASN A 286 33.53 20.51 23.68
N GLY A 287 33.89 19.27 23.35
CA GLY A 287 33.22 18.07 23.85
C GLY A 287 31.84 17.79 23.24
N VAL A 288 31.06 16.97 23.94
CA VAL A 288 29.71 16.55 23.51
C VAL A 288 28.67 17.51 24.05
N GLY A 289 27.81 18.01 23.17
CA GLY A 289 26.65 18.82 23.53
C GLY A 289 25.39 17.97 23.72
N LEU A 290 24.57 18.30 24.72
CA LEU A 290 23.25 17.70 24.93
C LEU A 290 22.16 18.78 24.90
N GLY A 291 21.04 18.50 24.28
CA GLY A 291 20.04 19.51 24.00
C GLY A 291 18.67 18.97 23.61
N GLY A 292 17.80 19.91 23.26
CA GLY A 292 16.52 19.64 22.61
C GLY A 292 16.50 20.23 21.21
N LEU A 293 15.75 19.61 20.31
CA LEU A 293 15.55 20.04 18.93
C LEU A 293 14.05 20.16 18.66
N LEU A 294 13.63 21.31 18.15
CA LEU A 294 12.33 21.53 17.54
C LEU A 294 12.49 21.50 16.01
N ARG A 295 11.71 20.65 15.35
CA ARG A 295 11.62 20.57 13.89
C ARG A 295 10.29 21.15 13.44
N TYR A 296 10.32 21.89 12.33
CA TYR A 296 9.15 22.38 11.63
C TYR A 296 9.41 22.29 10.14
N ASN A 297 8.76 21.34 9.46
CA ASN A 297 9.06 20.98 8.08
C ASN A 297 10.58 20.75 7.89
N ASN A 298 11.20 21.35 6.86
CA ASN A 298 12.62 21.17 6.55
C ASN A 298 13.58 21.98 7.46
N TYR A 299 13.07 22.65 8.49
CA TYR A 299 13.83 23.48 9.40
C TYR A 299 13.91 22.84 10.78
N ALA A 300 15.07 22.93 11.41
CA ALA A 300 15.27 22.49 12.77
C ALA A 300 16.04 23.54 13.58
N LEU A 301 15.53 23.82 14.78
CA LEU A 301 16.09 24.74 15.75
C LEU A 301 16.28 24.00 17.06
N GLY A 302 17.50 23.98 17.58
CA GLY A 302 17.82 23.33 18.84
C GLY A 302 18.57 24.23 19.80
N VAL A 303 18.50 23.89 21.07
CA VAL A 303 19.34 24.48 22.12
C VAL A 303 20.16 23.36 22.72
N VAL A 304 21.47 23.57 22.77
CA VAL A 304 22.47 22.59 23.20
C VAL A 304 23.28 23.19 24.34
N ARG A 305 23.49 22.44 25.42
CA ARG A 305 24.45 22.77 26.47
C ARG A 305 25.64 21.83 26.38
N ARG A 306 26.86 22.37 26.38
CA ARG A 306 28.10 21.58 26.41
C ARG A 306 28.61 21.50 27.85
N ARG A 307 29.04 20.31 28.27
CA ARG A 307 29.44 20.05 29.66
C ARG A 307 30.78 20.70 30.04
N ASP A 308 31.71 20.77 29.09
CA ASP A 308 33.10 21.15 29.40
C ASP A 308 33.29 22.67 29.55
N VAL A 309 32.48 23.46 28.86
CA VAL A 309 32.57 24.93 28.83
C VAL A 309 31.38 25.60 29.55
N ASP A 310 30.41 24.82 30.01
CA ASP A 310 29.11 25.26 30.55
C ASP A 310 28.32 26.24 29.66
N ASP A 311 28.61 26.21 28.36
CA ASP A 311 28.08 27.14 27.37
C ASP A 311 26.83 26.59 26.68
N SER A 312 25.98 27.52 26.24
CA SER A 312 24.75 27.25 25.49
C SER A 312 24.88 27.68 24.04
N TYR A 313 24.54 26.77 23.13
CA TYR A 313 24.61 26.95 21.69
C TYR A 313 23.21 26.82 21.09
N VAL A 314 22.98 27.59 20.02
CA VAL A 314 21.80 27.42 19.17
C VAL A 314 22.20 26.56 17.99
N PHE A 315 21.54 25.42 17.81
CA PHE A 315 21.73 24.53 16.67
C PHE A 315 20.69 24.85 15.59
N LEU A 316 21.16 25.12 14.37
CA LEU A 316 20.32 25.34 13.20
C LEU A 316 20.60 24.26 12.17
N SER A 317 19.58 23.55 11.73
CA SER A 317 19.71 22.54 10.69
C SER A 317 18.65 22.73 9.62
N PHE A 318 19.03 22.44 8.39
CA PHE A 318 18.17 22.47 7.21
C PHE A 318 18.29 21.12 6.52
N ASP A 319 17.17 20.54 6.13
CA ASP A 319 17.22 19.32 5.32
C ASP A 319 17.81 19.66 3.93
N LEU A 320 19.05 19.22 3.70
CA LEU A 320 19.76 19.45 2.46
C LEU A 320 19.28 18.51 1.36
N TYR A 321 18.54 17.43 1.66
CA TYR A 321 18.16 16.44 0.67
C TYR A 321 17.31 17.05 -0.44
N GLU A 322 16.30 17.87 -0.07
CA GLU A 322 15.45 18.55 -1.05
C GLU A 322 16.26 19.52 -1.90
N LYS A 323 17.15 20.31 -1.28
CA LYS A 323 18.03 21.23 -2.01
C LYS A 323 19.00 20.51 -2.94
N VAL A 324 19.56 19.39 -2.52
CA VAL A 324 20.46 18.57 -3.34
C VAL A 324 19.68 17.97 -4.52
N ARG A 325 18.45 17.49 -4.29
CA ARG A 325 17.58 16.96 -5.35
C ARG A 325 17.24 18.05 -6.37
N GLU A 326 16.79 19.23 -5.91
CA GLU A 326 16.51 20.37 -6.79
C GLU A 326 17.75 20.80 -7.58
N THR A 327 18.91 20.85 -6.93
CA THR A 327 20.17 21.25 -7.57
C THR A 327 20.58 20.24 -8.64
N ARG A 328 20.39 18.94 -8.41
CA ARG A 328 20.66 17.90 -9.42
C ARG A 328 19.75 18.05 -10.63
N VAL A 329 18.45 18.23 -10.43
CA VAL A 329 17.49 18.42 -11.54
C VAL A 329 17.85 19.65 -12.36
N ARG A 330 18.11 20.80 -11.71
CA ARG A 330 18.54 22.03 -12.40
C ARG A 330 19.87 21.85 -13.15
N ALA A 331 20.82 21.10 -12.58
CA ALA A 331 22.09 20.83 -13.23
C ALA A 331 21.92 19.94 -14.48
N GLU A 332 21.03 18.95 -14.44
CA GLU A 332 20.70 18.10 -15.59
C GLU A 332 19.99 18.89 -16.70
N GLU A 333 19.01 19.74 -16.35
CA GLU A 333 18.35 20.65 -17.29
C GLU A 333 19.34 21.62 -17.94
N ALA A 334 20.24 22.21 -17.15
CA ALA A 334 21.28 23.10 -17.65
C ALA A 334 22.24 22.38 -18.61
N ARG A 335 22.61 21.12 -18.30
CA ARG A 335 23.42 20.29 -19.19
C ARG A 335 22.68 19.97 -20.50
N ALA A 336 21.41 19.58 -20.44
CA ALA A 336 20.60 19.31 -21.62
C ALA A 336 20.48 20.55 -22.52
N ARG A 337 20.27 21.72 -21.92
CA ARG A 337 20.23 23.01 -22.64
C ARG A 337 21.57 23.36 -23.29
N LEU A 338 22.68 23.11 -22.60
CA LEU A 338 24.03 23.33 -23.13
C LEU A 338 24.28 22.42 -24.35
N GLU A 339 23.93 21.13 -24.27
CA GLU A 339 24.09 20.20 -25.38
C GLU A 339 23.21 20.56 -26.58
N ALA A 340 21.96 20.98 -26.35
CA ALA A 340 21.08 21.47 -27.41
C ALA A 340 21.66 22.73 -28.10
N LEU A 341 22.27 23.65 -27.34
CA LEU A 341 22.95 24.82 -27.91
C LEU A 341 24.20 24.42 -28.71
N LYS A 342 24.98 23.46 -28.24
CA LYS A 342 26.13 22.93 -28.99
C LYS A 342 25.70 22.30 -30.32
N GLN A 343 24.60 21.54 -30.33
CA GLN A 343 24.06 20.94 -31.55
C GLN A 343 23.59 22.01 -32.54
N LYS A 344 22.83 23.01 -32.08
CA LYS A 344 22.41 24.14 -32.91
C LYS A 344 23.59 24.92 -33.49
N TRP A 345 24.61 25.16 -32.67
CA TRP A 345 25.84 25.83 -33.11
C TRP A 345 26.60 25.01 -34.15
N ALA A 346 26.69 23.69 -33.97
CA ALA A 346 27.31 22.79 -34.96
C ALA A 346 26.55 22.79 -36.29
N GLN A 347 25.21 22.81 -36.26
CA GLN A 347 24.38 22.92 -37.45
C GLN A 347 24.59 24.26 -38.17
N TYR A 348 24.58 25.38 -37.43
CA TYR A 348 24.83 26.71 -38.00
C TYR A 348 26.17 26.79 -38.75
N LYS A 349 27.23 26.19 -38.19
CA LYS A 349 28.54 26.10 -38.87
C LYS A 349 28.50 25.28 -40.16
N GLN A 350 27.67 24.23 -40.23
CA GLN A 350 27.54 23.42 -41.45
C GLN A 350 26.79 24.17 -42.56
N GLU A 351 25.90 25.09 -42.19
CA GLU A 351 25.12 25.91 -43.13
C GLU A 351 25.92 27.11 -43.69
N GLY A 352 27.22 27.23 -43.38
CA GLY A 352 28.07 28.31 -43.88
C GLY A 352 27.94 29.62 -43.11
N GLY A 353 27.47 29.57 -41.86
CA GLY A 353 27.54 30.70 -40.95
C GLY A 353 28.97 30.92 -40.46
N ASP A 354 29.54 32.08 -40.79
CA ASP A 354 30.89 32.53 -40.36
C ASP A 354 30.97 32.87 -38.86
#